data_AF-A0A3B9MX73-F1
#
_entry.id   AF-A0A3B9MX73-F1
#
_cell.length_a   1.000
_cell.length_b   1.000
_cell.length_c   1.000
_cell.angle_alpha   90.00
_cell.angle_beta   90.00
_cell.angle_gamma   90.00
#
_symmetry.space_group_name_H-M   'P 1'
#
loop_
_entity.id
_entity.type
_entity.pdbx_description
1 polymer ?
#
loop_
_entity_poly.entity_id
_entity_poly.type
_entity_poly.pdbx_seq_one_letter_code
_entity_poly.pdbx_strand_id
1 'polypeptide(L)'
;WFTNLDHGRRHQPKPFMTMEENLKFSKHKELKGKKSYDKYENYDAIDVPFTDAIPSDYDGIMGVPITFLDKYSPEQFEIIWQASGNTKASAPKEILERLKYKPHPEDRGGCTIINGNRTYGRILIKHRQTKK
;
A
#
# COMPACT_ATOMS: atom_id res chain seq x y z
N TRP A 1 -6.77 -5.06 22.60
CA TRP A 1 -7.90 -4.13 22.36
C TRP A 1 -7.33 -2.72 22.30
N PHE A 2 -7.14 -2.16 21.10
CA PHE A 2 -6.75 -0.75 20.96
C PHE A 2 -8.04 0.05 20.87
N THR A 3 -8.29 0.90 21.85
CA THR A 3 -9.51 1.70 21.92
C THR A 3 -9.58 2.66 20.73
N ASN A 4 -10.81 2.89 20.24
CA ASN A 4 -11.16 3.98 19.31
C ASN A 4 -11.02 5.36 19.99
N LEU A 5 -10.07 5.52 20.91
CA LEU A 5 -9.77 6.81 21.53
C LEU A 5 -8.98 7.60 20.50
N ASP A 6 -9.60 8.66 19.98
CA ASP A 6 -8.90 9.58 19.13
C ASP A 6 -7.81 10.28 19.94
N HIS A 7 -6.57 10.20 19.46
CA HIS A 7 -5.39 10.54 20.24
C HIS A 7 -4.34 11.11 19.29
N GLY A 8 -3.73 12.23 19.69
CA GLY A 8 -2.88 13.05 18.83
C GLY A 8 -1.77 12.32 18.06
N ARG A 9 -1.25 11.16 18.50
CA ARG A 9 -0.24 10.43 17.69
C ARG A 9 -0.82 9.82 16.40
N ARG A 10 -2.14 9.62 16.29
CA ARG A 10 -2.79 9.15 15.05
C ARG A 10 -2.88 10.25 13.99
N HIS A 11 -2.78 11.51 14.39
CA HIS A 11 -2.82 12.66 13.49
C HIS A 11 -1.44 13.26 13.21
N GLN A 12 -0.36 12.71 13.76
CA GLN A 12 0.98 13.23 13.51
C GLN A 12 1.46 12.84 12.12
N PRO A 13 1.64 13.80 11.19
CA PRO A 13 2.13 13.50 9.87
C PRO A 13 3.57 13.01 9.98
N LYS A 14 3.85 11.81 9.47
CA LYS A 14 5.22 11.30 9.42
C LYS A 14 5.92 11.81 8.17
N PRO A 15 7.15 12.35 8.29
CA PRO A 15 7.97 12.63 7.13
C PRO A 15 8.41 11.30 6.51
N PHE A 16 8.23 11.18 5.20
CA PHE A 16 8.70 10.06 4.39
C PHE A 16 9.70 10.56 3.36
N MET A 17 10.64 9.69 2.99
CA MET A 17 11.60 9.95 1.92
C MET A 17 10.94 9.82 0.55
N THR A 18 11.55 10.43 -0.46
CA THR A 18 11.16 10.24 -1.86
C THR A 18 11.44 8.80 -2.33
N MET A 19 10.86 8.41 -3.46
CA MET A 19 11.08 7.09 -4.06
C MET A 19 12.56 6.83 -4.34
N GLU A 20 13.28 7.82 -4.89
CA GLU A 20 14.71 7.72 -5.17
C GLU A 20 15.54 7.59 -3.89
N GLU A 21 15.23 8.39 -2.87
CA GLU A 21 15.90 8.33 -1.57
C GLU A 21 15.66 7.00 -0.87
N ASN A 22 14.44 6.46 -0.94
CA ASN A 22 14.15 5.14 -0.40
C ASN A 22 15.02 4.06 -1.07
N LEU A 23 15.13 4.07 -2.40
CA LEU A 23 15.96 3.09 -3.11
C LEU A 23 17.46 3.24 -2.80
N LYS A 24 17.93 4.45 -2.47
CA LYS A 24 19.34 4.73 -2.16
C LYS A 24 19.71 4.51 -0.70
N PHE A 25 18.87 4.95 0.23
CA PHE A 25 19.16 5.08 1.66
C PHE A 25 18.31 4.19 2.56
N SER A 26 17.41 3.37 2.01
CA SER A 26 16.61 2.44 2.82
C SER A 26 17.50 1.54 3.68
N LYS A 27 17.04 1.31 4.91
CA LYS A 27 17.66 0.37 5.85
C LYS A 27 17.41 -1.09 5.44
N HIS A 28 16.42 -1.32 4.58
CA HIS A 28 15.98 -2.64 4.16
C HIS A 28 16.75 -3.08 2.92
N LYS A 29 17.47 -4.20 3.03
CA LYS A 29 18.28 -4.76 1.93
C LYS A 29 17.46 -5.12 0.69
N GLU A 30 16.16 -5.40 0.87
CA GLU A 30 15.24 -5.76 -0.21
C GLU A 30 14.88 -4.57 -1.12
N LEU A 31 14.99 -3.33 -0.60
CA LEU A 31 14.71 -2.11 -1.36
C LEU A 31 16.00 -1.37 -1.73
N LYS A 32 17.01 -1.42 -0.86
CA LYS A 32 18.27 -0.70 -1.08
C LYS A 32 18.99 -1.22 -2.33
N GLY A 33 19.21 -0.34 -3.30
CA GLY A 33 19.88 -0.65 -4.56
C GLY A 33 18.97 -1.26 -5.63
N LYS A 34 17.66 -1.39 -5.39
CA LYS A 34 16.71 -1.70 -6.47
C LYS A 34 16.58 -0.51 -7.42
N LYS A 35 16.28 -0.80 -8.69
CA LYS A 35 16.02 0.24 -9.71
C LYS A 35 14.65 0.90 -9.54
N SER A 36 13.67 0.14 -9.06
CA SER A 36 12.29 0.59 -8.87
C SER A 36 11.58 -0.31 -7.88
N TYR A 37 10.43 0.14 -7.37
CA TYR A 37 9.50 -0.70 -6.63
C TYR A 37 8.84 -1.71 -7.57
N ASP A 38 8.51 -2.88 -7.05
CA ASP A 38 7.78 -3.89 -7.79
C ASP A 38 6.33 -3.42 -8.00
N LYS A 39 5.71 -3.81 -9.12
CA LYS A 39 4.32 -3.52 -9.43
C LYS A 39 3.49 -4.79 -9.37
N TYR A 40 2.24 -4.68 -8.95
CA TYR A 40 1.33 -5.82 -9.01
C TYR A 40 0.87 -6.06 -10.45
N GLU A 41 0.68 -7.33 -10.79
CA GLU A 41 0.16 -7.72 -12.10
C GLU A 41 -1.36 -7.55 -12.20
N ASN A 42 -2.04 -7.71 -11.07
CA ASN A 42 -3.50 -7.73 -10.98
C ASN A 42 -4.13 -6.45 -10.39
N TYR A 43 -3.32 -5.50 -9.94
CA TYR A 43 -3.77 -4.19 -9.44
C TYR A 43 -2.85 -3.09 -9.98
N ASP A 44 -3.40 -1.90 -10.25
CA ASP A 44 -2.61 -0.72 -10.63
C ASP A 44 -1.99 -0.05 -9.39
N ALA A 45 -1.07 -0.77 -8.75
CA ALA A 45 -0.38 -0.34 -7.53
C ALA A 45 1.04 -0.91 -7.43
N ILE A 46 1.90 -0.23 -6.67
CA ILE A 46 3.26 -0.68 -6.34
C ILE A 46 3.27 -1.46 -5.02
N ASP A 47 4.17 -2.43 -4.88
CA ASP A 47 4.43 -3.10 -3.60
C ASP A 47 5.42 -2.31 -2.77
N VAL A 48 4.98 -1.87 -1.60
CA VAL A 48 5.81 -1.19 -0.61
C VAL A 48 5.95 -2.13 0.59
N PRO A 49 7.02 -2.93 0.68
CA PRO A 49 7.12 -3.99 1.69
C PRO A 49 7.30 -3.45 3.12
N PHE A 50 7.70 -2.18 3.28
CA PHE A 50 7.95 -1.59 4.60
C PHE A 50 7.29 -0.21 4.73
N THR A 51 6.61 0.04 5.85
CA THR A 51 5.91 1.30 6.11
C THR A 51 6.84 2.53 6.11
N ASP A 52 8.10 2.39 6.54
CA ASP A 52 9.07 3.50 6.53
C ASP A 52 9.66 3.76 5.14
N ALA A 53 9.37 2.90 4.16
CA ALA A 53 9.78 3.05 2.77
C ALA A 53 8.62 3.43 1.85
N ILE A 54 7.55 4.02 2.40
CA ILE A 54 6.48 4.62 1.60
C ILE A 54 7.06 5.87 0.91
N PRO A 55 7.04 5.96 -0.43
CA PRO A 55 7.51 7.15 -1.14
C PRO A 55 6.55 8.33 -0.95
N SER A 56 7.05 9.51 -0.58
CA SER A 56 6.24 10.73 -0.39
C SER A 56 5.81 11.40 -1.69
N ASP A 57 6.52 11.13 -2.79
CA ASP A 57 6.38 11.72 -4.12
C ASP A 57 5.59 10.85 -5.10
N TYR A 58 4.99 9.76 -4.63
CA TYR A 58 4.24 8.83 -5.48
C TYR A 58 2.73 9.03 -5.35
N ASP A 59 2.09 9.56 -6.40
CA ASP A 59 0.65 9.84 -6.41
C ASP A 59 -0.24 8.61 -6.66
N GLY A 60 0.35 7.46 -7.00
CA GLY A 60 -0.38 6.24 -7.30
C GLY A 60 -0.84 5.49 -6.05
N ILE A 61 -1.47 4.32 -6.29
CA ILE A 61 -1.88 3.42 -5.21
C ILE A 61 -0.68 2.56 -4.79
N MET A 62 -0.54 2.33 -3.49
CA MET A 62 0.56 1.59 -2.89
C MET A 62 -0.01 0.46 -2.03
N GLY A 63 0.53 -0.74 -2.17
CA GLY A 63 0.25 -1.85 -1.28
C GLY A 63 1.26 -1.89 -0.14
N VAL A 64 0.78 -1.67 1.09
CA VAL A 64 1.59 -1.68 2.31
C VAL A 64 1.25 -2.90 3.18
N PRO A 65 2.12 -3.31 4.12
CA PRO A 65 1.82 -4.42 5.02
C PRO A 65 0.64 -4.08 5.94
N ILE A 66 -0.07 -5.11 6.43
CA ILE A 66 -1.19 -4.92 7.37
C ILE A 66 -0.77 -4.18 8.65
N THR A 67 0.48 -4.35 9.09
CA THR A 67 1.09 -3.63 10.23
C THR A 67 1.18 -2.12 10.03
N PHE A 68 0.95 -1.61 8.80
CA PHE A 68 0.80 -0.18 8.54
C PHE A 68 -0.29 0.47 9.39
N LEU A 69 -1.35 -0.27 9.76
CA LEU A 69 -2.46 0.26 10.56
C LEU A 69 -2.03 0.84 11.91
N ASP A 70 -0.93 0.34 12.49
CA ASP A 70 -0.37 0.88 13.74
C ASP A 70 0.19 2.31 13.58
N LYS A 71 0.54 2.68 12.35
CA LYS A 71 1.16 3.95 11.97
C LYS A 71 0.27 4.79 11.04
N TYR A 72 -0.97 4.36 10.82
CA TYR A 72 -1.91 5.02 9.93
C TYR A 72 -2.28 6.42 10.46
N SER A 73 -2.17 7.42 9.58
CA SER A 73 -2.73 8.75 9.77
C SER A 73 -3.80 9.02 8.71
N PRO A 74 -5.06 9.30 9.09
CA PRO A 74 -6.14 9.57 8.16
C PRO A 74 -5.99 10.93 7.45
N GLU A 75 -5.13 11.82 7.94
CA GLU A 75 -4.82 13.08 7.28
C GLU A 75 -3.85 12.87 6.12
N GLN A 76 -2.93 11.91 6.25
CA GLN A 76 -1.91 11.61 5.24
C GLN A 76 -2.38 10.62 4.18
N PHE A 77 -3.15 9.61 4.58
CA PHE A 77 -3.46 8.46 3.73
C PHE A 77 -4.95 8.19 3.64
N GLU A 78 -5.37 7.77 2.46
CA GLU A 78 -6.67 7.16 2.20
C GLU A 78 -6.47 5.64 2.09
N ILE A 79 -7.21 4.86 2.87
CA ILE A 79 -7.29 3.41 2.71
C ILE A 79 -8.36 3.11 1.67
N ILE A 80 -7.97 2.46 0.58
CA ILE A 80 -8.87 2.16 -0.55
C ILE A 80 -9.45 0.75 -0.41
N TRP A 81 -8.59 -0.24 -0.15
CA TRP A 81 -8.99 -1.64 -0.10
C TRP A 81 -7.99 -2.50 0.67
N GLN A 82 -8.42 -3.69 1.11
CA GLN A 82 -7.54 -4.74 1.60
C GLN A 82 -7.42 -5.84 0.54
N ALA A 83 -6.23 -6.03 -0.01
CA ALA A 83 -5.92 -7.12 -0.92
C ALA A 83 -5.47 -8.34 -0.11
N SER A 84 -6.43 -9.19 0.25
CA SER A 84 -6.18 -10.51 0.86
C SER A 84 -7.11 -11.56 0.24
N GLY A 85 -6.80 -12.84 0.42
CA GLY A 85 -7.62 -13.92 -0.15
C GLY A 85 -9.09 -13.77 0.24
N ASN A 86 -9.99 -14.07 -0.71
CA ASN A 86 -11.45 -13.89 -0.63
C ASN A 86 -12.00 -12.45 -0.55
N THR A 87 -11.16 -11.41 -0.38
CA THR A 87 -11.67 -10.02 -0.29
C THR A 87 -12.38 -9.56 -1.55
N LYS A 88 -11.97 -10.01 -2.74
CA LYS A 88 -12.61 -9.68 -4.01
C LYS A 88 -14.11 -10.01 -4.02
N ALA A 89 -14.53 -11.08 -3.34
CA ALA A 89 -15.94 -11.47 -3.29
C ALA A 89 -16.82 -10.39 -2.64
N SER A 90 -16.24 -9.60 -1.73
CA SER A 90 -16.91 -8.50 -1.02
C SER A 90 -16.55 -7.13 -1.59
N ALA A 91 -15.76 -7.06 -2.66
CA ALA A 91 -15.29 -5.81 -3.22
C ALA A 91 -16.39 -5.12 -4.05
N PRO A 92 -16.75 -3.86 -3.73
CA PRO A 92 -17.61 -3.07 -4.60
C PRO A 92 -16.97 -2.91 -5.98
N LYS A 93 -17.80 -2.92 -7.04
CA LYS A 93 -17.32 -2.78 -8.43
C LYS A 93 -16.49 -1.52 -8.64
N GLU A 94 -16.94 -0.40 -8.07
CA GLU A 94 -16.26 0.91 -8.13
C GLU A 94 -14.83 0.85 -7.59
N ILE A 95 -14.59 0.08 -6.52
CA ILE A 95 -13.25 -0.10 -5.95
C ILE A 95 -12.39 -0.93 -6.90
N LEU A 96 -12.92 -2.02 -7.44
CA LEU A 96 -12.18 -2.86 -8.40
C LEU A 96 -11.82 -2.08 -9.67
N GLU A 97 -12.71 -1.23 -10.16
CA GLU A 97 -12.47 -0.32 -11.28
C GLU A 97 -11.39 0.73 -10.94
N ARG A 98 -11.48 1.37 -9.76
CA ARG A 98 -10.49 2.33 -9.27
C ARG A 98 -9.09 1.70 -9.17
N LEU A 99 -9.02 0.45 -8.73
CA LEU A 99 -7.77 -0.32 -8.63
C LEU A 99 -7.33 -0.94 -9.95
N LYS A 100 -8.12 -0.79 -11.02
CA LYS A 100 -7.95 -1.45 -12.33
C LYS A 100 -7.66 -2.94 -12.19
N TYR A 101 -8.43 -3.61 -11.34
CA TYR A 101 -8.22 -5.00 -11.01
C TYR A 101 -8.31 -5.88 -12.26
N LYS A 102 -7.35 -6.79 -12.43
CA LYS A 102 -7.34 -7.78 -13.51
C LYS A 102 -7.35 -9.18 -12.92
N PRO A 103 -8.28 -10.07 -13.34
CA PRO A 103 -8.23 -11.47 -12.93
C PRO A 103 -6.87 -12.08 -13.26
N HIS A 104 -6.29 -12.81 -12.30
CA HIS A 104 -5.04 -13.55 -12.47
C HIS A 104 -5.26 -15.01 -12.03
N PRO A 105 -4.71 -16.04 -12.70
CA PRO A 105 -4.93 -17.44 -12.34
C PRO A 105 -4.54 -17.78 -10.89
N GLU A 106 -3.42 -17.21 -10.44
CA GLU A 106 -2.94 -17.37 -9.06
C GLU A 106 -3.68 -16.49 -8.04
N ASP A 107 -4.60 -15.64 -8.48
CA ASP A 107 -5.38 -14.82 -7.57
C ASP A 107 -6.50 -15.65 -6.91
N ARG A 108 -6.29 -16.00 -5.63
CA ARG A 108 -7.27 -16.67 -4.78
C ARG A 108 -8.31 -15.69 -4.21
N GLY A 109 -8.93 -14.92 -5.08
CA GLY A 109 -10.05 -14.04 -4.73
C GLY A 109 -9.66 -12.75 -4.04
N GLY A 110 -8.57 -12.10 -4.42
CA GLY A 110 -8.17 -10.75 -4.01
C GLY A 110 -6.71 -10.59 -3.57
N CYS A 111 -5.87 -11.63 -3.69
CA CYS A 111 -4.44 -11.56 -3.38
C CYS A 111 -3.70 -10.71 -4.41
N THR A 112 -2.74 -9.89 -3.98
CA THR A 112 -1.79 -9.22 -4.88
C THR A 112 -0.76 -10.21 -5.45
N ILE A 113 -0.40 -10.01 -6.72
CA ILE A 113 0.52 -10.90 -7.47
C ILE A 113 1.76 -10.12 -7.93
N ILE A 114 2.94 -10.67 -7.67
CA ILE A 114 4.23 -10.17 -8.18
C ILE A 114 5.00 -11.36 -8.76
N ASN A 115 5.46 -11.23 -10.01
CA ASN A 115 6.22 -12.27 -10.73
C ASN A 115 5.52 -13.64 -10.69
N GLY A 116 4.21 -13.66 -10.95
CA GLY A 116 3.37 -14.85 -10.91
C GLY A 116 3.11 -15.43 -9.52
N ASN A 117 3.70 -14.86 -8.46
CA ASN A 117 3.57 -15.36 -7.09
C ASN A 117 2.64 -14.48 -6.27
N ARG A 118 1.83 -15.14 -5.42
CA ARG A 118 1.00 -14.45 -4.43
C ARG A 118 1.85 -13.81 -3.36
N THR A 119 1.54 -12.57 -3.01
CA THR A 119 2.13 -11.92 -1.84
C THR A 119 1.25 -12.13 -0.61
N TYR A 120 1.80 -11.83 0.57
CA TYR A 120 1.00 -11.68 1.79
C TYR A 120 -0.03 -10.56 1.64
N GLY A 121 -1.03 -10.56 2.52
CA GLY A 121 -2.09 -9.54 2.51
C GLY A 121 -1.53 -8.13 2.57
N ARG A 122 -2.04 -7.28 1.67
CA ARG A 122 -1.65 -5.86 1.54
C ARG A 122 -2.84 -4.95 1.79
N ILE A 123 -2.57 -3.78 2.33
CA ILE A 123 -3.53 -2.68 2.39
C ILE A 123 -3.19 -1.73 1.24
N LEU A 124 -4.15 -1.49 0.36
CA LEU A 124 -4.01 -0.57 -0.75
C LEU A 124 -4.36 0.83 -0.26
N ILE A 125 -3.36 1.70 -0.26
CA ILE A 125 -3.45 3.09 0.22
C ILE A 125 -3.09 4.07 -0.88
N LYS A 126 -3.51 5.32 -0.73
CA LYS A 126 -3.09 6.44 -1.56
C LYS A 126 -2.79 7.64 -0.66
N HIS A 127 -1.81 8.47 -1.03
CA HIS A 127 -1.61 9.76 -0.37
C HIS A 127 -2.85 10.64 -0.55
N ARG A 128 -3.27 11.31 0.51
CA ARG A 128 -4.25 12.39 0.40
C ARG A 128 -3.53 13.60 -0.17
N GLN A 129 -4.06 14.13 -1.26
CA GLN A 129 -3.63 15.42 -1.78
C GLN A 129 -3.95 16.46 -0.70
N THR A 130 -2.91 17.07 -0.11
CA THR A 130 -3.10 18.21 0.78
C THR A 130 -3.69 19.31 -0.10
N LYS A 131 -4.96 19.67 0.14
CA LYS A 131 -5.55 20.86 -0.49
C LYS A 131 -4.65 22.05 -0.10
N LYS A 132 -3.88 22.56 -1.05
CA LYS A 132 -3.28 23.89 -0.97
C LYS A 132 -4.37 24.94 -0.97
#